data_AF-A0A9D3Y8D7-F1
#
_entry.id   AF-A0A9D3Y8D7-F1
#
_cell.length_a   1.000
_cell.length_b   1.000
_cell.length_c   1.000
_cell.angle_alpha   90.00
_cell.angle_beta   90.00
_cell.angle_gamma   90.00
#
_symmetry.space_group_name_H-M   'P 1'
#
loop_
_entity.id
_entity.type
_entity.pdbx_description
1 polymer ?
#
loop_
_entity_poly.entity_id
_entity_poly.type
_entity_poly.pdbx_seq_one_letter_code
_entity_poly.pdbx_strand_id
1 'polypeptide(L)'
;MTRRNKISTGCHQFLKYANLLFSFIVFLAGGGLLGLGIYILGSDYGAKQVSEVLGTELYLIAAYALIATGGVLLVISMCGCCGVLRESRWLLGSFIFSLSVLVLVLVAAAIIVFVFRGKMEGDVIHSMEVVLIKKYGVDLVHHSDNRVITDFWNWLQRELKCCGVTGNINSTTSWAIYRHSAWYKGFETGKPYVPQSCCNPDGDINICTGITDYNGLPAHGPPFTATMNTNPHLYIRGCYDELVQYVETHAVIIGVSAIAGVVVMLIGLVFSVFLCRRIAPDTFYSAY
;
A
#
# COMPACT_ATOMS: atom_id res chain seq x y z
N MET A 1 -10.32 -1.51 -55.45
CA MET A 1 -9.93 -2.56 -54.47
C MET A 1 -8.63 -2.28 -53.71
N THR A 2 -7.67 -1.54 -54.27
CA THR A 2 -6.36 -1.22 -53.66
C THR A 2 -6.39 -0.33 -52.41
N ARG A 3 -7.28 0.66 -52.33
CA ARG A 3 -7.36 1.58 -51.16
C ARG A 3 -7.86 0.89 -49.88
N ARG A 4 -8.82 -0.04 -50.00
CA ARG A 4 -9.38 -0.82 -48.89
C ARG A 4 -8.36 -1.82 -48.33
N ASN A 5 -7.55 -2.43 -49.20
CA ASN A 5 -6.46 -3.33 -48.79
C ASN A 5 -5.34 -2.56 -48.08
N LYS A 6 -4.91 -1.39 -48.59
CA LYS A 6 -3.87 -0.56 -47.97
C LYS A 6 -4.26 -0.02 -46.59
N ILE A 7 -5.53 0.36 -46.41
CA ILE A 7 -6.10 0.77 -45.10
C ILE A 7 -6.17 -0.42 -44.13
N SER A 8 -6.57 -1.60 -44.62
CA SER A 8 -6.62 -2.83 -43.82
C SER A 8 -5.24 -3.25 -43.29
N THR A 9 -4.20 -3.17 -44.12
CA THR A 9 -2.81 -3.47 -43.73
C THR A 9 -2.26 -2.43 -42.74
N GLY A 10 -2.53 -1.14 -42.96
CA GLY A 10 -2.09 -0.08 -42.04
C GLY A 10 -2.73 -0.16 -40.65
N CYS A 11 -4.04 -0.46 -40.59
CA CYS A 11 -4.76 -0.66 -39.33
C CYS A 11 -4.24 -1.88 -38.55
N HIS A 12 -3.98 -3.01 -39.23
CA HIS A 12 -3.38 -4.20 -38.62
C HIS A 12 -2.02 -3.88 -38.01
N GLN A 13 -1.16 -3.19 -38.77
CA GLN A 13 0.18 -2.82 -38.32
C GLN A 13 0.15 -1.88 -37.11
N PHE A 14 -0.75 -0.88 -37.11
CA PHE A 14 -0.95 0.00 -35.96
C PHE A 14 -1.39 -0.76 -34.71
N LEU A 15 -2.37 -1.66 -34.83
CA LEU A 15 -2.85 -2.48 -33.70
C LEU A 15 -1.74 -3.38 -33.15
N LYS A 16 -0.88 -3.95 -34.00
CA LYS A 16 0.28 -4.73 -33.54
C LYS A 16 1.25 -3.87 -32.73
N TYR A 17 1.69 -2.74 -33.28
CA TYR A 17 2.66 -1.88 -32.59
C TYR A 17 2.08 -1.28 -31.29
N ALA A 18 0.80 -0.89 -31.28
CA ALA A 18 0.15 -0.36 -30.09
C ALA A 18 0.07 -1.41 -28.97
N ASN A 19 -0.37 -2.64 -29.26
CA ASN A 19 -0.40 -3.72 -28.27
C ASN A 19 1.00 -4.15 -27.81
N LEU A 20 1.98 -4.16 -28.71
CA LEU A 20 3.36 -4.48 -28.37
C LEU A 20 3.95 -3.41 -27.44
N LEU A 21 3.74 -2.13 -27.73
CA LEU A 21 4.18 -1.02 -26.89
C LEU A 21 3.51 -1.09 -25.51
N PHE A 22 2.18 -1.29 -25.46
CA PHE A 22 1.45 -1.45 -24.21
C PHE A 22 1.99 -2.61 -23.38
N SER A 23 2.13 -3.79 -23.99
CA SER A 23 2.65 -4.98 -23.30
C SER A 23 4.09 -4.76 -22.81
N PHE A 24 4.92 -4.06 -23.59
CA PHE A 24 6.29 -3.74 -23.19
C PHE A 24 6.35 -2.77 -22.00
N ILE A 25 5.48 -1.75 -21.96
CA ILE A 25 5.38 -0.85 -20.80
C ILE A 25 4.97 -1.63 -19.54
N VAL A 26 3.97 -2.51 -19.66
CA VAL A 26 3.54 -3.36 -18.53
C VAL A 26 4.65 -4.33 -18.11
N PHE A 27 5.44 -4.83 -19.07
CA PHE A 27 6.60 -5.68 -18.78
C PHE A 27 7.66 -4.93 -17.97
N LEU A 28 8.01 -3.70 -18.37
CA LEU A 28 8.95 -2.88 -17.60
C LEU A 28 8.42 -2.56 -16.21
N ALA A 29 7.12 -2.23 -16.08
CA ALA A 29 6.49 -1.97 -14.79
C ALA A 29 6.50 -3.22 -13.89
N GLY A 30 6.13 -4.39 -14.42
CA GLY A 30 6.15 -5.66 -13.69
C GLY A 30 7.57 -6.05 -13.27
N GLY A 31 8.55 -5.85 -14.15
CA GLY A 31 9.97 -6.07 -13.86
C GLY A 31 10.51 -5.14 -12.78
N GLY A 32 10.11 -3.87 -12.82
CA GLY A 32 10.41 -2.89 -11.78
C GLY A 32 9.82 -3.27 -10.42
N LEU A 33 8.54 -3.68 -10.39
CA LEU A 33 7.88 -4.11 -9.15
C LEU A 33 8.51 -5.37 -8.55
N LEU A 34 8.78 -6.38 -9.39
CA LEU A 34 9.43 -7.61 -8.95
C LEU A 34 10.87 -7.34 -8.51
N GLY A 35 11.62 -6.54 -9.26
CA GLY A 35 12.98 -6.13 -8.93
C GLY A 35 13.03 -5.36 -7.61
N LEU A 36 12.09 -4.44 -7.39
CA LEU A 36 11.95 -3.71 -6.13
C LEU A 36 11.62 -4.66 -4.98
N GLY A 37 10.67 -5.57 -5.15
CA GLY A 37 10.33 -6.56 -4.11
C GLY A 37 11.50 -7.47 -3.74
N ILE A 38 12.27 -7.94 -4.73
CA ILE A 38 13.49 -8.73 -4.49
C ILE A 38 14.58 -7.89 -3.84
N TYR A 39 14.80 -6.65 -4.31
CA TYR A 39 15.79 -5.73 -3.76
C TYR A 39 15.52 -5.43 -2.29
N ILE A 40 14.24 -5.20 -1.98
CA ILE A 40 13.73 -5.03 -0.64
C ILE A 40 14.18 -6.23 0.19
N LEU A 41 13.81 -7.48 -0.16
CA LEU A 41 14.15 -8.70 0.59
C LEU A 41 15.65 -9.06 0.67
N GLY A 42 16.39 -8.82 -0.41
CA GLY A 42 17.71 -9.41 -0.61
C GLY A 42 18.88 -8.52 -0.20
N SER A 43 18.66 -7.22 0.02
CA SER A 43 19.73 -6.30 0.42
C SER A 43 19.63 -5.95 1.89
N ASP A 44 20.72 -6.11 2.66
CA ASP A 44 20.76 -5.63 4.05
C ASP A 44 20.49 -4.13 4.17
N TYR A 45 20.75 -3.36 3.11
CA TYR A 45 20.44 -1.92 3.03
C TYR A 45 18.95 -1.67 2.79
N GLY A 46 18.30 -2.38 1.85
CA GLY A 46 16.85 -2.31 1.63
C GLY A 46 16.07 -2.89 2.81
N ALA A 47 16.57 -3.97 3.41
CA ALA A 47 16.05 -4.51 4.65
C ALA A 47 16.22 -3.52 5.79
N LYS A 48 17.38 -2.90 6.03
CA LYS A 48 17.53 -1.89 7.11
C LYS A 48 16.63 -0.68 6.90
N GLN A 49 16.64 -0.08 5.72
CA GLN A 49 15.93 1.15 5.43
C GLN A 49 14.40 0.97 5.40
N VAL A 50 13.91 -0.22 5.02
CA VAL A 50 12.47 -0.49 4.95
C VAL A 50 11.98 -1.28 6.18
N SER A 51 12.81 -2.05 6.88
CA SER A 51 12.45 -2.66 8.18
C SER A 51 12.40 -1.65 9.32
N GLU A 52 13.20 -0.58 9.28
CA GLU A 52 13.03 0.58 10.18
C GLU A 52 11.71 1.33 9.96
N VAL A 53 11.11 1.16 8.78
CA VAL A 53 9.97 1.96 8.27
C VAL A 53 8.66 1.15 8.27
N LEU A 54 8.68 -0.15 7.99
CA LEU A 54 7.46 -0.98 7.90
C LEU A 54 7.44 -2.12 8.92
N GLY A 55 8.54 -2.37 9.63
CA GLY A 55 8.69 -3.51 10.51
C GLY A 55 8.77 -4.86 9.79
N THR A 56 9.42 -5.85 10.40
CA THR A 56 9.89 -7.05 9.70
C THR A 56 8.85 -7.92 8.96
N GLU A 57 7.61 -8.14 9.42
CA GLU A 57 6.59 -8.98 8.74
C GLU A 57 5.67 -8.19 7.81
N LEU A 58 5.33 -6.93 8.12
CA LEU A 58 4.50 -6.10 7.25
C LEU A 58 5.30 -5.66 6.02
N TYR A 59 6.60 -5.40 6.23
CA TYR A 59 7.59 -5.33 5.17
C TYR A 59 7.65 -6.63 4.36
N LEU A 60 7.70 -7.81 4.99
CA LEU A 60 7.73 -9.08 4.25
C LEU A 60 6.44 -9.26 3.44
N ILE A 61 5.27 -8.98 4.01
CA ILE A 61 3.97 -9.04 3.33
C ILE A 61 3.95 -8.09 2.14
N ALA A 62 4.37 -6.82 2.32
CA ALA A 62 4.45 -5.84 1.24
C ALA A 62 5.44 -6.25 0.16
N ALA A 63 6.62 -6.75 0.54
CA ALA A 63 7.66 -7.22 -0.37
C ALA A 63 7.20 -8.43 -1.17
N TYR A 64 6.62 -9.44 -0.52
CA TYR A 64 6.05 -10.60 -1.19
C TYR A 64 4.87 -10.23 -2.10
N ALA A 65 4.04 -9.26 -1.70
CA ALA A 65 2.97 -8.74 -2.55
C ALA A 65 3.53 -8.04 -3.81
N LEU A 66 4.60 -7.25 -3.68
CA LEU A 66 5.30 -6.64 -4.82
C LEU A 66 5.90 -7.69 -5.76
N ILE A 67 6.55 -8.73 -5.22
CA ILE A 67 7.10 -9.84 -6.00
C ILE A 67 5.99 -10.61 -6.73
N ALA A 68 4.93 -10.99 -6.02
CA ALA A 68 3.81 -11.74 -6.59
C ALA A 68 3.11 -10.94 -7.69
N THR A 69 2.77 -9.68 -7.43
CA THR A 69 2.10 -8.81 -8.40
C THR A 69 3.00 -8.51 -9.59
N GLY A 70 4.27 -8.16 -9.35
CA GLY A 70 5.26 -7.92 -10.39
C GLY A 70 5.50 -9.14 -11.28
N GLY A 71 5.61 -10.33 -10.69
CA GLY A 71 5.75 -11.60 -11.39
C GLY A 71 4.55 -11.93 -12.27
N VAL A 72 3.33 -11.76 -11.75
CA VAL A 72 2.09 -11.96 -12.53
C VAL A 72 2.03 -10.99 -13.72
N LEU A 73 2.34 -9.71 -13.50
CA LEU A 73 2.36 -8.70 -14.57
C LEU A 73 3.43 -9.00 -15.64
N LEU A 74 4.61 -9.49 -15.24
CA LEU A 74 5.65 -9.94 -16.18
C LEU A 74 5.19 -11.11 -17.04
N VAL A 75 4.56 -12.14 -16.45
CA VAL A 75 4.06 -13.29 -17.21
C VAL A 75 2.96 -12.86 -18.18
N ILE A 76 1.98 -12.07 -17.71
CA ILE A 76 0.90 -11.57 -18.56
C ILE A 76 1.44 -10.75 -19.74
N SER A 77 2.37 -9.83 -19.48
CA SER A 77 2.96 -9.00 -20.53
C SER A 77 3.85 -9.77 -21.50
N MET A 78 4.59 -10.79 -21.03
CA MET A 78 5.33 -11.71 -21.91
C MET A 78 4.39 -12.48 -22.84
N CYS A 79 3.27 -12.98 -22.33
CA CYS A 79 2.24 -13.61 -23.15
C CYS A 79 1.67 -12.61 -24.19
N GLY A 80 1.44 -11.36 -23.80
CA GLY A 80 0.99 -10.29 -24.71
C GLY A 80 1.99 -10.01 -25.83
N CYS A 81 3.27 -9.78 -25.50
CA CYS A 81 4.34 -9.58 -26.46
C CYS A 81 4.50 -10.77 -27.42
N CYS A 82 4.60 -11.98 -26.89
CA CYS A 82 4.73 -13.21 -27.68
C CYS A 82 3.49 -13.47 -28.55
N GLY A 83 2.29 -13.17 -28.04
CA GLY A 83 1.03 -13.31 -28.80
C GLY A 83 0.97 -12.39 -30.01
N VAL A 84 1.43 -11.14 -29.87
CA VAL A 84 1.51 -10.18 -30.98
C VAL A 84 2.60 -10.56 -31.99
N LEU A 85 3.79 -10.96 -31.51
CA LEU A 85 4.93 -11.30 -32.37
C LEU A 85 4.71 -12.59 -33.16
N ARG A 86 4.15 -13.62 -32.52
CA ARG A 86 3.87 -14.92 -33.15
C ARG A 86 2.54 -14.96 -33.89
N GLU A 87 1.75 -13.89 -33.81
CA GLU A 87 0.37 -13.84 -34.29
C GLU A 87 -0.45 -15.07 -33.87
N SER A 88 -0.27 -15.53 -32.62
CA SER A 88 -0.97 -16.72 -32.10
C SER A 88 -2.23 -16.30 -31.34
N ARG A 89 -3.37 -16.85 -31.75
CA ARG A 89 -4.67 -16.52 -31.13
C ARG A 89 -4.79 -17.06 -29.72
N TRP A 90 -4.17 -18.19 -29.42
CA TRP A 90 -4.16 -18.75 -28.07
C TRP A 90 -3.43 -17.83 -27.08
N LEU A 91 -2.22 -17.37 -27.40
CA LEU A 91 -1.45 -16.47 -26.53
C LEU A 91 -2.13 -15.10 -26.39
N LEU A 92 -2.68 -14.57 -27.49
CA LEU A 92 -3.41 -13.30 -27.45
C LEU A 92 -4.75 -13.46 -26.69
N GLY A 93 -5.39 -14.62 -26.80
CA GLY A 93 -6.59 -14.97 -26.03
C GLY A 93 -6.33 -15.06 -24.53
N SER A 94 -5.23 -15.69 -24.10
CA SER A 94 -4.85 -15.72 -22.69
C SER A 94 -4.56 -14.32 -22.15
N PHE A 95 -3.92 -13.46 -22.96
CA PHE A 95 -3.67 -12.06 -22.59
C PHE A 95 -4.98 -11.28 -22.39
N ILE A 96 -5.93 -11.41 -23.32
CA ILE A 96 -7.26 -10.80 -23.23
C ILE A 96 -8.01 -11.29 -21.98
N PHE A 97 -7.98 -12.59 -21.70
CA PHE A 97 -8.62 -13.18 -20.53
C PHE A 97 -8.02 -12.61 -19.23
N SER A 98 -6.68 -12.61 -19.11
CA SER A 98 -6.00 -12.07 -17.93
C SER A 98 -6.29 -10.59 -17.70
N LEU A 99 -6.25 -9.76 -18.75
CA LEU A 99 -6.62 -8.34 -18.63
C LEU A 99 -8.07 -8.14 -18.20
N SER A 100 -8.98 -8.97 -18.72
CA SER A 100 -10.40 -8.92 -18.34
C SER A 100 -10.59 -9.23 -16.85
N VAL A 101 -9.90 -10.25 -16.34
CA VAL A 101 -9.93 -10.60 -14.90
C VAL A 101 -9.38 -9.47 -14.05
N LEU A 102 -8.26 -8.85 -14.45
CA LEU A 102 -7.69 -7.72 -13.71
C LEU A 102 -8.65 -6.53 -13.63
N VAL A 103 -9.31 -6.18 -14.73
CA VAL A 103 -10.32 -5.10 -14.73
C VAL A 103 -11.49 -5.44 -13.80
N LEU A 104 -11.98 -6.68 -13.81
CA LEU A 104 -13.07 -7.10 -12.93
C LEU A 104 -12.67 -7.04 -11.45
N VAL A 105 -11.47 -7.49 -11.10
CA VAL A 105 -10.95 -7.41 -9.72
C VAL A 105 -10.85 -5.96 -9.26
N LEU A 106 -10.35 -5.05 -10.10
CA LEU A 106 -10.24 -3.63 -9.76
C LEU A 106 -11.60 -2.96 -9.56
N VAL A 107 -12.56 -3.25 -10.44
CA VAL A 107 -13.93 -2.72 -10.30
C VAL A 107 -14.60 -3.29 -9.05
N ALA A 108 -14.47 -4.58 -8.77
CA ALA A 108 -15.01 -5.20 -7.56
C ALA A 108 -14.39 -4.59 -6.30
N ALA A 109 -13.07 -4.42 -6.26
CA ALA A 109 -12.38 -3.77 -5.14
C ALA A 109 -12.87 -2.34 -4.93
N ALA A 110 -13.02 -1.55 -6.00
CA ALA A 110 -13.54 -0.19 -5.91
C ALA A 110 -14.97 -0.14 -5.35
N ILE A 111 -15.84 -1.06 -5.77
CA ILE A 111 -17.22 -1.17 -5.25
C ILE A 111 -17.21 -1.55 -3.77
N ILE A 112 -16.39 -2.53 -3.36
CA ILE A 112 -16.29 -2.96 -1.96
C ILE A 112 -15.86 -1.79 -1.07
N VAL A 113 -14.80 -1.08 -1.45
CA VAL A 113 -14.32 0.09 -0.68
C VAL A 113 -15.41 1.15 -0.59
N PHE A 114 -16.11 1.44 -1.68
CA PHE A 114 -17.16 2.45 -1.71
C PHE A 114 -18.37 2.08 -0.83
N VAL A 115 -18.86 0.83 -0.94
CA VAL A 115 -20.04 0.35 -0.21
C VAL A 115 -19.76 0.19 1.28
N PHE A 116 -18.59 -0.34 1.64
CA PHE A 116 -18.27 -0.68 3.02
C PHE A 116 -17.47 0.39 3.76
N ARG A 117 -17.23 1.57 3.17
CA ARG A 117 -16.40 2.63 3.76
C ARG A 117 -16.66 2.90 5.26
N GLY A 118 -17.93 3.05 5.65
CA GLY A 118 -18.29 3.38 7.04
C GLY A 118 -18.16 2.21 8.01
N LYS A 119 -18.25 0.96 7.52
CA LYS A 119 -18.03 -0.24 8.35
C LYS A 119 -16.54 -0.56 8.47
N MET A 120 -15.81 -0.39 7.36
CA MET A 120 -14.36 -0.54 7.30
C MET A 120 -13.66 0.43 8.24
N GLU A 121 -14.13 1.68 8.35
CA GLU A 121 -13.56 2.66 9.28
C GLU A 121 -13.56 2.15 10.73
N GLY A 122 -14.71 1.74 11.26
CA GLY A 122 -14.81 1.24 12.63
C GLY A 122 -14.00 -0.05 12.87
N ASP A 123 -14.04 -1.00 11.93
CA ASP A 123 -13.29 -2.25 12.02
C ASP A 123 -11.77 -2.01 11.98
N VAL A 124 -11.31 -1.07 11.13
CA VAL A 124 -9.89 -0.70 11.03
C VAL A 124 -9.43 -0.01 12.30
N ILE A 125 -10.17 0.99 12.82
CA ILE A 125 -9.83 1.68 14.06
C ILE A 125 -9.75 0.67 15.21
N HIS A 126 -10.75 -0.18 15.37
CA HIS A 126 -10.76 -1.19 16.43
C HIS A 126 -9.59 -2.17 16.32
N SER A 127 -9.30 -2.64 15.10
CA SER A 127 -8.15 -3.51 14.86
C SER A 127 -6.82 -2.82 15.21
N MET A 128 -6.64 -1.56 14.81
CA MET A 128 -5.46 -0.76 15.14
C MET A 128 -5.31 -0.60 16.67
N GLU A 129 -6.38 -0.31 17.40
CA GLU A 129 -6.36 -0.22 18.87
C GLU A 129 -5.96 -1.53 19.53
N VAL A 130 -6.61 -2.64 19.15
CA VAL A 130 -6.35 -3.96 19.73
C VAL A 130 -4.91 -4.40 19.46
N VAL A 131 -4.43 -4.19 18.23
CA VAL A 131 -3.06 -4.54 17.83
C VAL A 131 -2.04 -3.68 18.58
N LEU A 132 -2.25 -2.36 18.67
CA LEU A 132 -1.36 -1.48 19.43
C LEU A 132 -1.32 -1.85 20.90
N ILE A 133 -2.47 -2.05 21.54
CA ILE A 133 -2.54 -2.35 22.99
C ILE A 133 -1.85 -3.69 23.31
N LYS A 134 -2.03 -4.72 22.47
CA LYS A 134 -1.56 -6.07 22.78
C LYS A 134 -0.16 -6.39 22.28
N LYS A 135 0.27 -5.79 21.16
CA LYS A 135 1.46 -6.25 20.42
C LYS A 135 2.57 -5.21 20.33
N TYR A 136 2.25 -3.91 20.42
CA TYR A 136 3.29 -2.88 20.39
C TYR A 136 4.24 -3.07 21.57
N GLY A 137 5.55 -3.16 21.31
CA GLY A 137 6.61 -3.16 22.32
C GLY A 137 6.69 -4.41 23.22
N VAL A 138 5.97 -5.49 22.90
CA VAL A 138 5.89 -6.71 23.72
C VAL A 138 6.79 -7.82 23.16
N ASP A 139 7.65 -8.40 24.01
CA ASP A 139 8.47 -9.58 23.73
C ASP A 139 9.22 -9.56 22.39
N LEU A 140 9.82 -8.40 22.06
CA LEU A 140 10.46 -8.11 20.77
C LEU A 140 11.60 -9.07 20.40
N VAL A 141 12.18 -9.76 21.38
CA VAL A 141 13.30 -10.70 21.19
C VAL A 141 12.82 -12.08 20.75
N HIS A 142 11.64 -12.51 21.21
CA HIS A 142 11.13 -13.87 20.98
C HIS A 142 9.95 -13.90 19.98
N HIS A 143 9.26 -12.78 19.78
CA HIS A 143 8.16 -12.66 18.83
C HIS A 143 8.52 -11.67 17.71
N SER A 144 8.98 -12.21 16.58
CA SER A 144 9.29 -11.42 15.38
C SER A 144 8.12 -10.54 14.97
N ASP A 145 6.89 -11.08 14.98
CA ASP A 145 5.64 -10.37 14.63
C ASP A 145 5.39 -9.08 15.43
N ASN A 146 5.71 -9.07 16.73
CA ASN A 146 5.47 -7.90 17.57
C ASN A 146 6.48 -6.79 17.28
N ARG A 147 7.72 -7.16 16.92
CA ARG A 147 8.76 -6.22 16.48
C ARG A 147 8.34 -5.44 15.25
N VAL A 148 7.74 -6.13 14.29
CA VAL A 148 7.14 -5.55 13.09
C VAL A 148 6.14 -4.47 13.40
N ILE A 149 5.18 -4.83 14.24
CA ILE A 149 4.04 -3.98 14.54
C ILE A 149 4.57 -2.73 15.22
N THR A 150 5.53 -2.90 16.13
CA THR A 150 6.22 -1.81 16.82
C THR A 150 6.94 -0.89 15.85
N ASP A 151 7.73 -1.44 14.92
CA ASP A 151 8.48 -0.67 13.94
C ASP A 151 7.57 0.07 12.95
N PHE A 152 6.50 -0.58 12.46
CA PHE A 152 5.47 0.07 11.63
C PHE A 152 4.81 1.24 12.35
N TRP A 153 4.41 1.04 13.61
CA TRP A 153 3.85 2.11 14.43
C TRP A 153 4.85 3.25 14.64
N ASN A 154 6.13 2.93 14.86
CA ASN A 154 7.18 3.93 15.04
C ASN A 154 7.36 4.81 13.80
N TRP A 155 7.38 4.20 12.62
CA TRP A 155 7.46 4.95 11.38
C TRP A 155 6.21 5.75 11.11
N LEU A 156 5.02 5.13 11.23
CA LEU A 156 3.75 5.79 10.99
C LEU A 156 3.64 7.08 11.82
N GLN A 157 4.03 7.01 13.10
CA GLN A 157 4.03 8.14 14.02
C GLN A 157 5.01 9.24 13.65
N ARG A 158 6.21 8.89 13.17
CA ARG A 158 7.21 9.86 12.71
C ARG A 158 6.82 10.50 11.39
N GLU A 159 6.34 9.72 10.44
CA GLU A 159 6.00 10.14 9.08
C GLU A 159 4.75 11.04 9.08
N LEU A 160 3.69 10.59 9.76
CA LEU A 160 2.43 11.33 9.84
C LEU A 160 2.35 12.30 11.03
N LYS A 161 3.41 12.38 11.86
CA LYS A 161 3.48 13.28 13.04
C LYS A 161 2.27 13.13 13.96
N CYS A 162 1.98 11.88 14.30
CA CYS A 162 0.80 11.46 15.05
C CYS A 162 1.20 10.55 16.22
N CYS A 163 0.26 10.27 17.14
CA CYS A 163 0.46 9.32 18.22
C CYS A 163 -0.83 8.57 18.56
N GLY A 164 -0.72 7.25 18.71
CA GLY A 164 -1.86 6.36 18.93
C GLY A 164 -2.79 6.25 17.71
N VAL A 165 -4.06 5.93 17.95
CA VAL A 165 -4.96 5.50 16.87
C VAL A 165 -5.83 6.65 16.35
N THR A 166 -6.72 7.21 17.18
CA THR A 166 -7.69 8.22 16.75
C THR A 166 -7.99 9.23 17.86
N GLY A 167 -8.43 10.41 17.47
CA GLY A 167 -8.82 11.52 18.32
C GLY A 167 -7.73 12.58 18.47
N ASN A 168 -7.99 13.52 19.38
CA ASN A 168 -7.16 14.69 19.62
C ASN A 168 -6.62 14.70 21.05
N ILE A 169 -6.23 15.88 21.54
CA ILE A 169 -5.71 16.10 22.90
C ILE A 169 -6.64 15.61 24.02
N ASN A 170 -7.97 15.59 23.78
CA ASN A 170 -8.97 15.15 24.75
C ASN A 170 -9.34 13.67 24.62
N SER A 171 -8.76 12.95 23.66
CA SER A 171 -9.09 11.55 23.41
C SER A 171 -8.21 10.60 24.21
N THR A 172 -8.78 9.50 24.69
CA THR A 172 -8.04 8.40 25.32
C THR A 172 -7.37 7.47 24.32
N THR A 173 -7.79 7.52 23.04
CA THR A 173 -7.33 6.61 21.97
C THR A 173 -6.24 7.23 21.08
N SER A 174 -5.87 8.50 21.33
CA SER A 174 -4.71 9.15 20.70
C SER A 174 -3.46 8.75 21.49
N TRP A 175 -2.65 9.70 21.96
CA TRP A 175 -1.41 9.41 22.69
C TRP A 175 -1.63 8.64 24.01
N ALA A 176 -2.76 8.85 24.69
CA ALA A 176 -3.04 8.26 26.01
C ALA A 176 -3.29 6.74 25.98
N ILE A 177 -3.54 6.16 24.79
CA ILE A 177 -3.81 4.73 24.61
C ILE A 177 -2.66 3.85 25.11
N TYR A 178 -1.43 4.37 25.03
CA TYR A 178 -0.22 3.69 25.47
C TYR A 178 -0.25 3.34 26.95
N ARG A 179 -0.96 4.10 27.79
CA ARG A 179 -1.10 3.80 29.22
C ARG A 179 -1.84 2.47 29.47
N HIS A 180 -2.69 2.05 28.55
CA HIS A 180 -3.43 0.78 28.63
C HIS A 180 -2.72 -0.39 27.92
N SER A 181 -1.75 -0.04 27.06
CA SER A 181 -0.50 -0.71 26.75
C SER A 181 -0.08 -1.98 27.50
N ALA A 182 0.09 -3.14 26.85
CA ALA A 182 0.94 -4.20 27.40
C ALA A 182 2.40 -3.72 27.53
N TRP A 183 2.90 -2.92 26.58
CA TRP A 183 4.22 -2.28 26.64
C TRP A 183 4.40 -1.39 27.86
N TYR A 184 3.46 -0.48 28.14
CA TYR A 184 3.56 0.41 29.31
C TYR A 184 3.52 -0.36 30.64
N LYS A 185 2.73 -1.45 30.68
CA LYS A 185 2.65 -2.34 31.86
C LYS A 185 3.94 -3.11 32.12
N GLY A 186 4.76 -3.36 31.10
CA GLY A 186 6.02 -4.09 31.21
C GLY A 186 7.15 -3.36 31.94
N PHE A 187 7.05 -2.04 32.14
CA PHE A 187 8.06 -1.28 32.90
C PHE A 187 7.78 -1.34 34.41
N GLU A 188 8.79 -1.14 35.28
CA GLU A 188 8.60 -1.13 36.74
C GLU A 188 8.68 0.28 37.37
N THR A 189 9.69 1.10 37.05
CA THR A 189 9.85 2.47 37.63
C THR A 189 10.43 3.46 36.62
N GLY A 190 10.03 4.76 36.70
CA GLY A 190 10.58 5.83 35.85
C GLY A 190 10.18 5.73 34.37
N LYS A 191 8.88 5.56 34.09
CA LYS A 191 8.37 5.11 32.79
C LYS A 191 8.12 6.26 31.82
N PRO A 192 8.49 6.14 30.53
CA PRO A 192 7.91 6.99 29.50
C PRO A 192 6.41 6.65 29.34
N TYR A 193 5.56 7.66 29.29
CA TYR A 193 4.10 7.49 29.09
C TYR A 193 3.74 7.14 27.64
N VAL A 194 4.60 7.56 26.70
CA VAL A 194 4.45 7.35 25.26
C VAL A 194 5.80 6.93 24.67
N PRO A 195 5.82 6.22 23.55
CA PRO A 195 7.08 5.88 22.89
C PRO A 195 7.74 7.12 22.25
N GLN A 196 9.05 7.05 22.05
CA GLN A 196 9.85 8.14 21.45
C GLN A 196 9.42 8.49 20.02
N SER A 197 8.79 7.56 19.29
CA SER A 197 8.23 7.77 17.96
C SER A 197 7.06 8.76 17.92
N CYS A 198 6.36 8.96 19.05
CA CYS A 198 5.34 9.99 19.21
C CYS A 198 5.91 11.40 19.43
N CYS A 199 7.24 11.53 19.48
CA CYS A 199 7.91 12.78 19.79
C CYS A 199 8.52 13.42 18.57
N ASN A 200 8.54 14.75 18.57
CA ASN A 200 9.31 15.51 17.61
C ASN A 200 10.82 15.29 17.85
N PRO A 201 11.59 14.82 16.85
CA PRO A 201 13.03 14.57 16.99
C PRO A 201 13.85 15.83 17.31
N ASP A 202 13.36 17.03 16.94
CA ASP A 202 14.04 18.30 17.23
C ASP A 202 13.72 18.83 18.65
N GLY A 203 12.85 18.13 19.39
CA GLY A 203 12.37 18.52 20.71
C GLY A 203 13.10 17.85 21.87
N ASP A 204 12.76 18.27 23.09
CA ASP A 204 13.22 17.56 24.30
C ASP A 204 12.45 16.24 24.46
N ILE A 205 13.15 15.13 24.19
CA ILE A 205 12.58 13.79 24.25
C ILE A 205 12.15 13.38 25.65
N ASN A 206 12.82 13.87 26.70
CA ASN A 206 12.53 13.50 28.08
C ASN A 206 11.25 14.19 28.56
N ILE A 207 11.05 15.45 28.16
CA ILE A 207 9.79 16.17 28.39
C ILE A 207 8.66 15.55 27.56
N CYS A 208 8.91 15.21 26.29
CA CYS A 208 7.89 14.61 25.43
C CYS A 208 7.39 13.25 25.95
N THR A 209 8.31 12.38 26.34
CA THR A 209 7.97 11.04 26.86
C THR A 209 7.44 11.08 28.30
N GLY A 210 7.60 12.21 28.99
CA GLY A 210 7.20 12.40 30.39
C GLY A 210 8.11 11.72 31.41
N ILE A 211 9.38 11.52 31.05
CA ILE A 211 10.45 11.10 31.97
C ILE A 211 10.82 12.26 32.91
N THR A 212 10.87 13.48 32.38
CA THR A 212 11.04 14.70 33.17
C THR A 212 9.65 15.22 33.56
N ASP A 213 9.47 15.55 34.85
CA ASP A 213 8.21 16.14 35.32
C ASP A 213 7.90 17.43 34.58
N TYR A 214 6.76 17.42 33.89
CA TYR A 214 6.22 18.55 33.15
C TYR A 214 4.76 18.72 33.54
N ASN A 215 4.34 19.93 33.90
CA ASN A 215 2.94 20.22 34.27
C ASN A 215 2.06 20.30 33.01
N GLY A 216 1.86 19.14 32.38
CA GLY A 216 1.16 18.97 31.10
C GLY A 216 1.17 17.53 30.60
N LEU A 217 0.87 17.34 29.31
CA LEU A 217 0.92 16.03 28.66
C LEU A 217 2.38 15.56 28.49
N PRO A 218 2.67 14.25 28.53
CA PRO A 218 1.75 13.11 28.64
C PRO A 218 1.48 12.64 30.09
N ALA A 219 2.08 13.26 31.10
CA ALA A 219 1.92 12.84 32.50
C ALA A 219 0.46 12.98 32.99
N HIS A 220 -0.22 14.03 32.54
CA HIS A 220 -1.64 14.22 32.77
C HIS A 220 -2.47 13.68 31.61
N GLY A 221 -3.31 12.67 31.88
CA GLY A 221 -4.26 12.10 30.93
C GLY A 221 -5.42 13.06 30.58
N PRO A 222 -6.18 12.78 29.51
CA PRO A 222 -7.37 13.55 29.16
C PRO A 222 -8.47 13.46 30.25
N PRO A 223 -9.38 14.45 30.35
CA PRO A 223 -9.51 15.61 29.46
C PRO A 223 -8.49 16.72 29.77
N PHE A 224 -8.10 17.47 28.73
CA PHE A 224 -7.21 18.61 28.89
C PHE A 224 -7.91 19.75 29.62
N THR A 225 -7.36 20.17 30.76
CA THR A 225 -7.86 21.32 31.54
C THR A 225 -7.02 22.56 31.26
N ALA A 226 -7.62 23.76 31.30
CA ALA A 226 -6.94 25.03 31.00
C ALA A 226 -5.73 25.37 31.90
N THR A 227 -5.54 24.63 33.00
CA THR A 227 -4.39 24.74 33.92
C THR A 227 -3.15 23.94 33.48
N MET A 228 -3.25 23.14 32.42
CA MET A 228 -2.17 22.30 31.91
C MET A 228 -1.44 22.95 30.74
N ASN A 229 -0.11 22.78 30.68
CA ASN A 229 0.67 23.23 29.54
C ASN A 229 0.55 22.24 28.37
N THR A 230 0.38 22.77 27.16
CA THR A 230 0.52 21.97 25.93
C THR A 230 1.99 21.63 25.72
N ASN A 231 2.29 20.34 25.55
CA ASN A 231 3.65 19.89 25.22
C ASN A 231 3.88 20.02 23.71
N PRO A 232 4.69 20.98 23.23
CA PRO A 232 4.89 21.21 21.81
C PRO A 232 5.74 20.11 21.15
N HIS A 233 6.36 19.24 21.94
CA HIS A 233 7.22 18.16 21.46
C HIS A 233 6.47 16.84 21.27
N LEU A 234 5.20 16.75 21.71
CA LEU A 234 4.37 15.55 21.63
C LEU A 234 3.36 15.66 20.49
N TYR A 235 3.28 14.63 19.64
CA TYR A 235 2.18 14.50 18.68
C TYR A 235 0.90 14.08 19.41
N ILE A 236 -0.13 14.92 19.34
CA ILE A 236 -1.39 14.75 20.12
C ILE A 236 -2.55 14.17 19.32
N ARG A 237 -2.43 14.09 18.00
CA ARG A 237 -3.48 13.59 17.10
C ARG A 237 -3.28 12.12 16.79
N GLY A 238 -4.37 11.38 16.62
CA GLY A 238 -4.35 9.97 16.26
C GLY A 238 -3.85 9.73 14.84
N CYS A 239 -3.14 8.62 14.63
CA CYS A 239 -2.55 8.31 13.32
C CYS A 239 -3.56 7.93 12.24
N TYR A 240 -4.70 7.35 12.61
CA TYR A 240 -5.79 7.09 11.66
C TYR A 240 -6.33 8.41 11.07
N ASP A 241 -6.54 9.41 11.92
CA ASP A 241 -7.11 10.69 11.48
C ASP A 241 -6.14 11.43 10.55
N GLU A 242 -4.85 11.46 10.90
CA GLU A 242 -3.81 12.05 10.04
C GLU A 242 -3.63 11.25 8.74
N LEU A 243 -3.76 9.92 8.77
CA LEU A 243 -3.72 9.09 7.57
C LEU A 243 -4.91 9.39 6.65
N VAL A 244 -6.12 9.51 7.19
CA VAL A 244 -7.32 9.89 6.42
C VAL A 244 -7.13 11.29 5.84
N GLN A 245 -6.64 12.25 6.63
CA GLN A 245 -6.37 13.60 6.15
C GLN A 245 -5.30 13.62 5.04
N TYR A 246 -4.26 12.79 5.16
CA TYR A 246 -3.24 12.62 4.12
C TYR A 246 -3.83 12.06 2.83
N VAL A 247 -4.66 11.02 2.94
CA VAL A 247 -5.35 10.40 1.79
C VAL A 247 -6.33 11.38 1.15
N GLU A 248 -7.11 12.13 1.93
CA GLU A 248 -8.05 13.14 1.41
C GLU A 248 -7.32 14.26 0.67
N THR A 249 -6.18 14.71 1.20
CA THR A 249 -5.35 15.73 0.56
C THR A 249 -4.84 15.26 -0.81
N HIS A 250 -4.50 13.97 -0.93
CA HIS A 250 -3.99 13.37 -2.17
C HIS A 250 -5.06 12.60 -2.97
N ALA A 251 -6.34 12.66 -2.56
CA ALA A 251 -7.40 11.80 -3.10
C ALA A 251 -7.62 12.03 -4.58
N VAL A 252 -7.46 13.27 -5.05
CA VAL A 252 -7.58 13.60 -6.49
C VAL A 252 -6.50 12.88 -7.29
N ILE A 253 -5.25 12.89 -6.82
CA ILE A 253 -4.12 12.26 -7.53
C ILE A 253 -4.28 10.74 -7.54
N ILE A 254 -4.63 10.15 -6.39
CA ILE A 254 -4.86 8.71 -6.25
C ILE A 254 -6.04 8.28 -7.15
N GLY A 255 -7.15 9.01 -7.11
CA GLY A 255 -8.33 8.74 -7.92
C GLY A 255 -8.05 8.85 -9.42
N VAL A 256 -7.38 9.92 -9.85
CA VAL A 256 -7.03 10.12 -11.28
C VAL A 256 -6.09 9.02 -11.77
N SER A 257 -5.06 8.65 -11.00
CA SER A 257 -4.12 7.60 -11.40
C SER A 257 -4.80 6.22 -11.50
N ALA A 258 -5.69 5.89 -10.56
CA ALA A 258 -6.48 4.65 -10.60
C ALA A 258 -7.41 4.59 -11.82
N ILE A 259 -8.15 5.67 -12.10
CA ILE A 259 -9.05 5.75 -13.26
C ILE A 259 -8.25 5.67 -14.56
N ALA A 260 -7.13 6.40 -14.66
CA ALA A 260 -6.26 6.35 -15.82
C ALA A 260 -5.73 4.93 -16.07
N GLY A 261 -5.32 4.21 -15.02
CA GLY A 261 -4.90 2.81 -15.12
C GLY A 261 -5.98 1.91 -15.71
N VAL A 262 -7.22 2.01 -15.20
CA VAL A 262 -8.35 1.22 -15.71
C VAL A 262 -8.67 1.56 -17.18
N VAL A 263 -8.69 2.85 -17.54
CA VAL A 263 -8.91 3.28 -18.93
C VAL A 263 -7.84 2.73 -19.86
N VAL A 264 -6.57 2.80 -19.45
CA VAL A 264 -5.44 2.25 -20.23
C VAL A 264 -5.57 0.73 -20.40
N MET A 265 -5.97 0.00 -19.35
CA MET A 265 -6.23 -1.44 -19.43
C MET A 265 -7.38 -1.78 -20.40
N LEU A 266 -8.46 -0.98 -20.38
CA LEU A 266 -9.58 -1.15 -21.31
C LEU A 266 -9.18 -0.87 -22.76
N ILE A 267 -8.37 0.16 -23.01
CA ILE A 267 -7.83 0.44 -24.35
C ILE A 267 -6.98 -0.73 -24.84
N GLY A 268 -6.07 -1.24 -24.00
CA GLY A 268 -5.26 -2.42 -24.31
C GLY A 268 -6.10 -3.65 -24.64
N LEU A 269 -7.15 -3.89 -23.84
CA LEU A 269 -8.10 -4.98 -24.06
C LEU A 269 -8.81 -4.85 -25.41
N VAL A 270 -9.35 -3.67 -25.72
CA VAL A 270 -10.07 -3.38 -26.97
C VAL A 270 -9.13 -3.59 -28.17
N PHE A 271 -7.91 -3.06 -28.11
CA PHE A 271 -6.93 -3.25 -29.18
C PHE A 271 -6.53 -4.71 -29.35
N SER A 272 -6.36 -5.46 -28.27
CA SER A 272 -6.05 -6.89 -28.31
C SER A 272 -7.19 -7.70 -28.95
N VAL A 273 -8.45 -7.39 -28.62
CA VAL A 273 -9.63 -8.04 -29.22
C VAL A 273 -9.72 -7.77 -30.72
N PHE A 274 -9.51 -6.51 -31.14
CA PHE A 274 -9.50 -6.17 -32.56
C PHE A 274 -8.37 -6.88 -33.32
N LEU A 275 -7.18 -6.94 -32.74
CA LEU A 275 -6.05 -7.65 -33.33
C LEU A 275 -6.33 -9.16 -33.43
N CYS A 276 -6.86 -9.78 -32.37
CA CYS A 276 -7.19 -11.21 -32.35
C CYS A 276 -8.23 -11.58 -33.42
N ARG A 277 -9.22 -10.70 -33.66
CA ARG A 277 -10.20 -10.89 -34.74
C ARG A 277 -9.62 -10.80 -36.15
N ARG A 278 -8.49 -10.10 -36.33
CA ARG A 278 -7.82 -9.96 -37.63
C ARG A 278 -6.84 -11.10 -37.92
N ILE A 279 -6.38 -11.81 -36.89
CA ILE A 279 -5.50 -12.98 -37.03
C ILE A 279 -6.34 -14.20 -37.45
N ALA A 280 -5.87 -14.93 -38.46
CA ALA A 280 -6.52 -16.15 -38.91
C ALA A 280 -6.54 -17.22 -37.79
N PRO A 281 -7.60 -18.05 -37.68
CA PRO A 281 -7.63 -19.14 -36.71
C PRO A 281 -6.40 -20.05 -36.85
N ASP A 282 -5.73 -20.33 -35.73
CA ASP A 282 -4.63 -21.29 -35.68
C ASP A 282 -5.18 -22.65 -36.18
N THR A 283 -4.58 -23.23 -37.22
CA THR A 283 -4.99 -24.50 -37.86
C THR A 283 -4.88 -25.74 -36.95
N PHE A 284 -4.45 -25.58 -35.70
CA PHE A 284 -4.32 -26.68 -34.73
C PHE A 284 -5.66 -27.25 -34.22
N TYR A 285 -6.79 -26.57 -34.46
CA TYR A 285 -8.13 -27.09 -34.14
C TYR A 285 -8.81 -27.84 -35.30
N SER A 286 -8.23 -27.87 -36.51
CA SER A 286 -8.80 -28.60 -37.65
C SER A 286 -8.21 -30.00 -37.85
N ALA A 287 -7.52 -30.54 -36.84
CA ALA A 287 -6.86 -31.84 -36.89
C ALA A 287 -7.35 -32.84 -35.81
N TYR A 288 -8.48 -32.54 -35.16
CA TYR A 288 -9.22 -33.46 -34.30
C TYR A 288 -10.70 -33.46 -34.69
#